data_AF-A0A2V5Z7M6-F1
#
_entry.id   AF-A0A2V5Z7M6-F1
#
_cell.length_a   1.000
_cell.length_b   1.000
_cell.length_c   1.000
_cell.angle_alpha   90.00
_cell.angle_beta   90.00
_cell.angle_gamma   90.00
#
_symmetry.space_group_name_H-M   'P 1'
#
loop_
_entity.id
_entity.type
_entity.pdbx_description
1 polymer ?
#
loop_
_entity_poly.entity_id
_entity_poly.type
_entity_poly.pdbx_seq_one_letter_code
_entity_poly.pdbx_strand_id
1 'polypeptide(L)' 'MKTNASSIVPNKVPAYVQLQQQIHEALRAQHPEWVEPTGDCPTCESYESRLAELLGLPSPSEYRSAA' A
#
# COMPACT_ATOMS: atom_id res chain seq x y z
N MET A 1 -8.49 -13.47 38.05
CA MET A 1 -9.16 -12.26 37.52
C MET A 1 -8.09 -11.17 37.48
N LYS A 2 -7.78 -10.42 36.42
CA LYS A 2 -8.47 -10.08 35.16
C LYS A 2 -7.37 -9.42 34.29
N THR A 3 -7.06 -9.91 33.09
CA THR A 3 -6.15 -9.23 32.17
C THR A 3 -6.94 -8.25 31.32
N ASN A 4 -6.65 -6.97 31.46
CA ASN A 4 -7.33 -5.90 30.74
C ASN A 4 -6.71 -5.81 29.34
N ALA A 5 -7.32 -6.50 28.38
CA ALA A 5 -7.08 -6.24 26.96
C ALA A 5 -7.55 -4.81 26.66
N SER A 6 -6.62 -3.86 26.66
CA SER A 6 -6.85 -2.57 26.00
C SER A 6 -6.96 -2.85 24.51
N SER A 7 -8.18 -2.73 24.00
CA SER A 7 -8.50 -2.72 22.59
C SER A 7 -7.68 -1.63 21.89
N ILE A 8 -6.56 -2.01 21.28
CA ILE A 8 -5.90 -1.18 20.29
C ILE A 8 -6.79 -1.19 19.04
N VAL A 9 -7.29 0.00 18.75
CA VAL A 9 -8.30 0.36 17.74
C VAL A 9 -7.98 -0.21 16.34
N PRO A 10 -8.92 -0.93 15.67
CA PRO A 10 -8.71 -1.50 14.34
C PRO A 10 -9.07 -0.51 13.20
N ASN A 11 -8.74 0.78 13.34
CA ASN A 11 -9.28 1.83 12.45
C ASN A 11 -8.21 2.62 11.65
N LYS A 12 -6.93 2.22 11.72
CA LYS A 12 -5.83 2.89 10.99
C LYS A 12 -5.45 2.24 9.66
N VAL A 13 -5.72 0.94 9.50
CA VAL A 13 -5.43 0.19 8.27
C VAL A 13 -6.21 0.71 7.05
N PRO A 14 -7.50 1.08 7.15
CA PRO A 14 -8.27 1.57 5.99
C PRO A 14 -7.73 2.89 5.46
N ALA A 15 -7.29 3.79 6.35
CA ALA A 15 -6.78 5.11 5.97
C ALA A 15 -5.43 5.01 5.25
N TYR A 16 -4.55 4.10 5.67
CA TYR A 16 -3.27 3.87 4.99
C TYR A 16 -3.47 3.29 3.59
N VAL A 17 -4.30 2.26 3.45
CA VAL A 17 -4.60 1.63 2.15
C VAL A 17 -5.21 2.64 1.18
N GLN A 18 -6.12 3.50 1.67
CA GLN A 18 -6.71 4.56 0.85
C GLN A 18 -5.68 5.61 0.41
N LEU A 19 -4.78 6.03 1.30
CA LEU A 19 -3.69 6.94 0.96
C LEU A 19 -2.74 6.30 -0.07
N GLN A 20 -2.41 5.03 0.09
CA GLN A 20 -1.56 4.30 -0.85
C GLN A 20 -2.17 4.28 -2.26
N GLN A 21 -3.46 3.97 -2.37
CA GLN A 21 -4.19 3.99 -3.64
C GLN A 21 -4.18 5.38 -4.30
N GLN A 22 -4.38 6.45 -3.50
CA GLN A 22 -4.33 7.82 -4.02
C GLN A 22 -2.95 8.19 -4.56
N ILE A 23 -1.88 7.79 -3.87
CA ILE A 23 -0.50 8.00 -4.32
C ILE A 23 -0.26 7.24 -5.63
N HIS A 24 -0.69 5.99 -5.71
CA HIS A 24 -0.54 5.16 -6.92
C HIS A 24 -1.23 5.76 -8.14
N GLU A 25 -2.49 6.18 -8.00
CA GLU A 25 -3.24 6.82 -9.07
C GLU A 25 -2.59 8.14 -9.51
N ALA A 26 -2.16 8.96 -8.54
CA ALA A 26 -1.47 10.21 -8.82
C ALA A 26 -0.13 10.00 -9.54
N LEU A 27 0.63 8.96 -9.19
CA LEU A 27 1.88 8.62 -9.86
C LEU A 27 1.64 8.20 -11.31
N ARG A 28 0.64 7.34 -11.58
CA ARG A 28 0.29 6.94 -12.95
C ARG A 28 -0.22 8.10 -13.80
N ALA A 29 -0.96 9.02 -13.21
CA ALA A 29 -1.46 10.20 -13.91
C ALA A 29 -0.33 11.20 -14.26
N GLN A 30 0.67 11.34 -13.39
CA GLN A 30 1.83 12.22 -13.62
C GLN A 30 2.87 11.58 -14.54
N HIS A 31 3.01 10.25 -14.50
CA HIS A 31 3.99 9.48 -15.26
C HIS A 31 3.33 8.41 -16.13
N PRO A 32 2.56 8.80 -17.16
CA PRO A 32 1.96 7.84 -18.07
C PRO A 32 3.02 6.99 -18.80
N GLU A 33 4.26 7.47 -18.92
CA GLU A 33 5.39 6.74 -19.50
C GLU A 33 5.86 5.54 -18.67
N TRP A 34 5.47 5.45 -17.40
CA TRP A 34 5.77 4.28 -16.55
C TRP A 34 4.71 3.18 -16.65
N VAL A 35 3.56 3.48 -17.28
CA VAL A 35 2.48 2.51 -17.47
C VAL A 35 2.76 1.70 -18.73
N GLU A 36 2.96 0.40 -18.54
CA GLU A 36 3.17 -0.54 -19.62
C GLU A 36 1.89 -0.73 -20.46
N PRO A 37 1.98 -1.22 -21.71
CA PRO A 37 0.81 -1.50 -22.52
C PRO A 37 -0.18 -2.50 -21.90
N THR A 38 0.28 -3.33 -20.95
CA THR A 38 -0.56 -4.24 -20.16
C THR A 38 -1.40 -3.52 -19.10
N GLY A 39 -1.07 -2.26 -18.81
CA GLY A 39 -1.67 -1.46 -17.74
C GLY A 39 -0.93 -1.55 -16.40
N ASP A 40 0.14 -2.35 -16.33
CA ASP A 40 0.99 -2.46 -15.15
C ASP A 40 1.93 -1.25 -15.05
N CYS A 41 2.30 -0.88 -13.82
CA CYS A 41 3.29 0.16 -13.56
C CYS A 41 4.32 -0.36 -12.55
N PRO A 42 5.32 -1.14 -13.00
CA PRO A 42 6.31 -1.76 -12.09
C PRO A 42 7.10 -0.70 -11.30
N THR A 43 7.33 0.48 -11.89
CA THR A 43 7.95 1.60 -11.19
C THR A 43 7.07 2.09 -10.03
N CYS A 44 5.76 2.22 -10.25
CA CYS A 44 4.81 2.60 -9.19
C CYS A 44 4.81 1.57 -8.05
N GLU A 45 4.78 0.27 -8.38
CA GLU A 45 4.83 -0.81 -7.39
C GLU A 45 6.13 -0.79 -6.57
N SER A 46 7.26 -0.42 -7.18
CA SER A 46 8.54 -0.22 -6.48
C SER A 46 8.49 0.93 -5.47
N TYR A 47 7.89 2.06 -5.84
CA TYR A 47 7.69 3.19 -4.92
C TYR A 47 6.77 2.83 -3.75
N GLU A 48 5.66 2.14 -4.03
CA GLU A 48 4.73 1.68 -2.99
C GLU A 48 5.40 0.70 -2.02
N SER A 49 6.19 -0.24 -2.54
CA SER A 49 6.93 -1.21 -1.72
C SER A 49 7.94 -0.52 -0.81
N ARG A 50 8.68 0.46 -1.36
CA ARG A 50 9.64 1.26 -0.58
C ARG A 50 8.95 2.14 0.47
N LEU A 51 7.78 2.70 0.16
CA LEU A 51 6.99 3.47 1.11
C LEU A 51 6.53 2.58 2.28
N ALA A 52 6.06 1.37 1.99
CA ALA A 52 5.68 0.40 3.02
C ALA A 52 6.88 0.04 3.92
N GLU A 53 8.05 -0.21 3.34
CA GLU A 53 9.29 -0.47 4.06
C GLU A 53 9.68 0.68 5.00
N LEU A 54 9.65 1.93 4.50
CA LEU A 54 9.94 3.13 5.31
C LEU A 54 8.97 3.33 6.47
N LEU A 55 7.73 2.85 6.32
CA LEU A 55 6.70 2.92 7.36
C LEU A 55 6.68 1.68 8.26
N GLY A 56 7.55 0.69 8.02
CA GLY A 56 7.58 -0.57 8.76
C GLY A 56 6.33 -1.43 8.55
N LEU A 57 5.66 -1.27 7.41
CA LEU A 57 4.46 -2.01 7.02
C LEU A 57 4.83 -3.18 6.09
N PRO A 58 4.06 -4.28 6.11
CA PRO A 58 4.26 -5.36 5.14
C PRO A 58 4.02 -4.84 3.73
N SER A 59 4.78 -5.39 2.79
CA SER A 59 4.68 -4.96 1.39
C SER A 59 3.30 -5.32 0.82
N PRO A 60 2.66 -4.44 0.03
CA PRO A 60 1.38 -4.76 -0.61
C PRO A 60 1.48 -5.92 -1.62
N SER A 61 2.68 -6.22 -2.13
CA SER A 61 2.96 -7.36 -3.01
C SER A 61 2.77 -8.73 -2.33
N GLU A 62 2.91 -8.82 -1.02
CA GLU A 62 2.65 -10.07 -0.28
C GLU A 62 1.16 -10.41 -0.21
N TYR A 63 0.27 -9.42 -0.31
CA TYR A 63 -1.18 -9.65 -0.32
C TYR A 63 -1.73 -10.09 -1.70
N ARG A 64 -1.07 -9.71 -2.79
CA ARG A 64 -1.49 -10.05 -4.16
C ARG A 64 -1.08 -11.48 -4.58
N SER A 65 -0.13 -12.09 -3.87
CA SER A 65 0.35 -13.46 -4.13
C SER A 65 -0.49 -14.55 -3.45
N ALA A 66 -1.56 -14.17 -2.76
CA ALA A 66 -2.46 -15.08 -2.02
C ALA A 66 -3.86 -15.22 -2.66
N ALA A 67 -4.05 -14.73 -3.89
CA ALA A 67 -5.31 -14.84 -4.64
C ALA A 67 -5.20 -15.84 -5.80
#